data_AF-A0AAN6MSW0-F1
#
_entry.id   AF-A0AAN6MSW0-F1
#
_cell.length_a   1.000
_cell.length_b   1.000
_cell.length_c   1.000
_cell.angle_alpha   90.00
_cell.angle_beta   90.00
_cell.angle_gamma   90.00
#
_symmetry.space_group_name_H-M   'P 1'
#
loop_
_entity.id
_entity.type
_entity.pdbx_description
1 polymer ?
#
loop_
_entity_poly.entity_id
_entity_poly.type
_entity_poly.pdbx_seq_one_letter_code
_entity_poly.pdbx_strand_id
1 'polypeptide(L)'
;MGYSGNDSEGSDVSSSISPAMIAFLAMSFYNVLELNVIIFSSFKRRQGLYFWAFLAATNGIAPHSIGFMLKNLLGSHTFILYITLISVGWVPMVTGQSLVLYSRLHLIFRSPLGLKLVLAMIITNAIVLHVPIIILMYGSNASAVNTWTHPYEIYEKVQVTMFCVQELIISGIYIRTCYSYFDAESSIYGDSVRKMRRHLLIVNVLIIILDAPVLVLEYMDLYDLQTVYKAFVYSVKLKMEFRILNQLMEMTQKRAREEVDMFNNSSSMRIHDAPSSRQ
;
A
#
# COMPACT_ATOMS: atom_id res chain seq x y z
N MET A 1 -0.12 -8.28 26.46
CA MET A 1 -1.23 -7.52 27.10
C MET A 1 -0.95 -6.03 26.96
N GLY A 2 -1.48 -5.40 25.91
CA GLY A 2 -1.36 -3.95 25.62
C GLY A 2 -2.71 -3.23 25.58
N TYR A 3 -3.75 -3.86 26.17
CA TYR A 3 -5.16 -3.43 26.07
C TYR A 3 -5.79 -3.01 27.39
N SER A 4 -5.08 -3.10 28.53
CA SER A 4 -5.52 -2.50 29.78
C SER A 4 -4.41 -1.62 30.32
N GLY A 5 -4.73 -0.37 30.58
CA GLY A 5 -3.79 0.64 31.05
C GLY A 5 -4.53 1.67 31.87
N ASN A 6 -5.09 1.23 33.00
CA ASN A 6 -5.34 2.14 34.11
C ASN A 6 -5.29 1.37 35.43
N ASP A 7 -4.12 0.80 35.73
CA ASP A 7 -3.82 0.35 37.09
C ASP A 7 -3.19 1.54 37.83
N SER A 8 -4.02 2.17 38.64
CA SER A 8 -3.61 3.11 39.66
C SER A 8 -2.92 2.35 40.79
N GLU A 9 -1.58 2.31 40.80
CA GLU A 9 -0.78 2.21 42.02
C GLU A 9 0.69 2.50 41.71
N GLY A 10 1.28 3.40 42.49
CA GLY A 10 2.64 3.88 42.31
C GLY A 10 3.66 2.77 42.50
N SER A 11 4.25 2.29 41.40
CA SER A 11 5.62 1.79 41.32
C SER A 11 6.02 1.70 39.85
N ASP A 12 7.14 2.34 39.50
CA ASP A 12 7.96 2.23 38.28
C ASP A 12 7.53 1.26 37.16
N VAL A 13 6.38 1.47 36.52
CA VAL A 13 6.10 0.93 35.18
C VAL A 13 6.31 2.04 34.18
N SER A 14 7.59 2.40 33.99
CA SER A 14 8.02 2.87 32.68
C SER A 14 7.72 1.73 31.71
N SER A 15 6.57 1.80 31.04
CA SER A 15 6.32 1.07 29.81
C SER A 15 7.53 1.37 28.93
N SER A 16 8.48 0.45 28.89
CA SER A 16 9.77 0.67 28.25
C SER A 16 9.51 0.72 26.76
N ILE A 17 9.18 1.90 26.26
CA ILE A 17 8.99 2.17 24.84
C ILE A 17 10.31 1.75 24.19
N SER A 18 10.26 0.64 23.46
CA SER A 18 11.47 0.11 22.84
C SER A 18 12.04 1.19 21.93
N PRO A 19 13.36 1.44 21.94
CA PRO A 19 13.97 2.39 21.01
C PRO A 19 13.63 2.08 19.54
N ALA A 20 13.32 0.82 19.23
CA ALA A 20 12.80 0.40 17.94
C ALA A 20 11.46 1.08 17.58
N MET A 21 10.53 1.23 18.52
CA MET A 21 9.24 1.90 18.29
C MET A 21 9.43 3.38 17.95
N ILE A 22 10.31 4.07 18.68
CA ILE A 22 10.64 5.48 18.40
C ILE A 22 11.26 5.60 17.00
N ALA A 23 12.20 4.72 16.67
CA ALA A 23 12.84 4.71 15.36
C ALA A 23 11.83 4.47 14.21
N PHE A 24 10.92 3.49 14.36
CA PHE A 24 9.90 3.22 13.34
C PHE A 24 8.86 4.34 13.21
N LEU A 25 8.44 4.98 14.31
CA LEU A 25 7.57 6.17 14.25
C LEU A 25 8.27 7.32 13.52
N ALA A 26 9.52 7.63 13.88
CA ALA A 26 10.30 8.69 13.25
C ALA A 26 10.48 8.43 11.74
N MET A 27 10.83 7.20 11.36
CA MET A 27 10.93 6.80 9.96
C MET A 27 9.59 6.91 9.22
N SER A 28 8.49 6.54 9.87
CA SER A 28 7.15 6.66 9.28
C SER A 28 6.79 8.12 8.99
N PHE A 29 7.03 9.04 9.93
CA PHE A 29 6.80 10.47 9.72
C PHE A 29 7.69 11.05 8.60
N TYR A 30 8.98 10.71 8.61
CA TYR A 30 9.89 11.09 7.55
C TYR A 30 9.40 10.62 6.18
N ASN A 31 8.99 9.35 6.08
CA ASN A 31 8.48 8.77 4.84
C ASN A 31 7.17 9.43 4.40
N VAL A 32 6.27 9.80 5.32
CA VAL A 32 5.03 10.52 4.98
C VAL A 32 5.31 11.91 4.40
N LEU A 33 6.25 12.66 4.98
CA LEU A 33 6.65 13.97 4.46
C LEU A 33 7.26 13.83 3.06
N GLU A 34 8.22 12.91 2.91
CA GLU A 34 8.85 12.65 1.61
C GLU A 34 7.83 12.22 0.56
N LEU A 35 6.92 11.30 0.90
CA LEU A 35 5.87 10.84 -0.01
C LEU A 35 4.94 11.99 -0.42
N ASN A 36 4.55 12.87 0.50
CA ASN A 36 3.75 14.05 0.13
C ASN A 36 4.51 14.96 -0.83
N VAL A 37 5.79 15.23 -0.60
CA VAL A 37 6.63 16.01 -1.54
C VAL A 37 6.66 15.34 -2.92
N ILE A 38 6.88 14.02 -2.96
CA ILE A 38 6.88 13.23 -4.21
C ILE A 38 5.53 13.33 -4.93
N ILE A 39 4.41 13.22 -4.21
CA ILE A 39 3.06 13.30 -4.77
C ILE A 39 2.84 14.66 -5.42
N PHE A 40 3.12 15.74 -4.69
CA PHE A 40 2.89 17.10 -5.18
C PHE A 40 3.86 17.50 -6.31
N SER A 41 5.08 16.96 -6.31
CA SER A 41 6.07 17.20 -7.36
C SER A 41 5.78 16.43 -8.65
N SER A 42 5.29 15.19 -8.54
CA SER A 42 5.20 14.27 -9.69
C SER A 42 3.85 14.30 -10.42
N PHE A 43 2.74 14.55 -9.71
CA PHE A 43 1.41 14.54 -10.32
C PHE A 43 0.98 15.92 -10.82
N LYS A 44 1.25 16.20 -12.10
CA LYS A 44 0.76 17.42 -12.78
C LYS A 44 -0.76 17.45 -13.00
N ARG A 45 -1.44 16.29 -13.03
CA ARG A 45 -2.90 16.16 -13.20
C ARG A 45 -3.50 15.31 -12.08
N ARG A 46 -4.28 15.93 -11.18
CA ARG A 46 -4.77 15.38 -9.91
C ARG A 46 -6.16 14.73 -9.97
N GLN A 47 -6.44 13.92 -11.00
CA GLN A 47 -7.81 13.41 -11.24
C GLN A 47 -7.94 11.89 -11.29
N GLY A 48 -6.84 11.12 -11.20
CA GLY A 48 -6.90 9.66 -11.24
C GLY A 48 -7.20 9.03 -9.89
N LEU A 49 -7.87 7.86 -9.89
CA LEU A 49 -8.07 7.03 -8.69
C LEU A 49 -6.74 6.75 -7.97
N TYR A 50 -5.66 6.48 -8.73
CA TYR A 50 -4.32 6.32 -8.17
C TYR A 50 -3.92 7.49 -7.27
N PHE A 51 -4.09 8.72 -7.75
CA PHE A 51 -3.66 9.91 -7.02
C PHE A 51 -4.40 10.03 -5.68
N TRP A 52 -5.72 9.87 -5.70
CA TRP A 52 -6.54 9.95 -4.49
C TRP A 52 -6.27 8.81 -3.52
N ALA A 53 -6.14 7.58 -4.02
CA ALA A 53 -5.79 6.42 -3.19
C ALA A 53 -4.41 6.56 -2.56
N PHE A 54 -3.41 7.00 -3.33
CA PHE A 54 -2.04 7.19 -2.87
C PHE A 54 -1.93 8.34 -1.86
N LEU A 55 -2.64 9.45 -2.10
CA LEU A 55 -2.72 10.57 -1.18
C LEU A 55 -3.41 10.18 0.14
N ALA A 56 -4.54 9.47 0.06
CA ALA A 56 -5.27 8.99 1.23
C ALA A 56 -4.43 7.97 2.03
N ALA A 57 -3.76 7.03 1.36
CA ALA A 57 -2.88 6.07 2.02
C ALA A 57 -1.73 6.75 2.76
N THR A 58 -1.08 7.72 2.09
CA THR A 58 0.05 8.47 2.66
C THR A 58 -0.40 9.31 3.86
N ASN A 59 -1.50 10.05 3.72
CA ASN A 59 -2.01 10.92 4.77
C ASN A 59 -2.73 10.16 5.89
N GLY A 60 -3.08 8.88 5.70
CA GLY A 60 -3.59 8.02 6.76
C GLY A 60 -2.51 7.57 7.74
N ILE A 61 -1.26 7.43 7.29
CA ILE A 61 -0.13 7.00 8.14
C ILE A 61 0.15 8.03 9.25
N ALA A 62 0.02 9.33 8.97
CA ALA A 62 0.27 10.39 9.95
C ALA A 62 -0.68 10.34 11.17
N PRO A 63 -2.02 10.45 11.04
CA PRO A 63 -2.94 10.37 12.17
C PRO A 63 -2.86 9.01 12.88
N HIS A 64 -2.61 7.91 12.15
CA HIS A 64 -2.37 6.61 12.77
C HIS A 64 -1.14 6.64 13.69
N SER A 65 -0.02 7.16 13.19
CA SER A 65 1.24 7.26 13.96
C SER A 65 1.13 8.24 15.13
N ILE A 66 0.44 9.37 14.96
CA ILE A 66 0.20 10.36 16.02
C ILE A 66 -0.70 9.75 17.12
N GLY A 67 -1.76 9.05 16.74
CA GLY A 67 -2.66 8.40 17.71
C GLY A 67 -1.92 7.34 18.53
N PHE A 68 -1.07 6.55 17.88
CA PHE A 68 -0.25 5.56 18.56
C PHE A 68 0.81 6.20 19.48
N MET A 69 1.40 7.32 19.05
CA MET A 69 2.31 8.13 19.86
C MET A 69 1.59 8.70 21.10
N LEU A 70 0.34 9.18 20.94
CA LEU A 70 -0.48 9.67 22.05
C LEU A 70 -0.82 8.58 23.08
N LYS A 71 -1.11 7.35 22.59
CA LYS A 71 -1.35 6.18 23.45
C LYS A 71 -0.09 5.80 24.25
N ASN A 72 1.06 5.69 23.58
CA ASN A 72 2.25 5.06 24.16
C ASN A 72 3.25 6.04 24.79
N LEU A 73 3.44 7.23 24.23
CA LEU A 73 4.43 8.20 24.72
C LEU A 73 3.83 9.22 25.69
N LEU A 74 2.57 9.61 25.47
CA LEU A 74 1.94 10.72 26.19
C LEU A 74 0.94 10.26 27.26
N GLY A 75 0.62 8.96 27.31
CA GLY A 75 -0.30 8.39 28.31
C GLY A 75 -1.62 9.15 28.41
N SER A 76 -2.13 9.65 27.28
CA SER A 76 -3.26 10.59 27.29
C SER A 76 -4.49 9.94 27.94
N HIS A 77 -5.04 10.58 28.97
CA HIS A 77 -6.25 10.12 29.67
C HIS A 77 -7.51 10.09 28.79
N THR A 78 -7.46 10.70 27.60
CA THR A 78 -8.60 10.77 26.68
C THR A 78 -8.55 9.63 25.66
N PHE A 79 -9.02 8.44 26.06
CA PHE A 79 -9.01 7.26 25.19
C PHE A 79 -9.71 7.45 23.85
N ILE A 80 -10.79 8.24 23.86
CA ILE A 80 -11.55 8.58 22.65
C ILE A 80 -10.66 9.27 21.62
N LEU A 81 -9.76 10.17 22.04
CA LEU A 81 -8.94 10.96 21.12
C LEU A 81 -7.93 10.06 20.38
N TYR A 82 -7.13 9.29 21.12
CA TYR A 82 -6.08 8.48 20.48
C TYR A 82 -6.68 7.35 19.62
N ILE A 83 -7.77 6.71 20.05
CA ILE A 83 -8.45 5.66 19.27
C ILE A 83 -9.06 6.22 18.00
N THR A 84 -9.68 7.42 18.07
CA THR A 84 -10.23 8.08 16.90
C THR A 84 -9.13 8.36 15.88
N LEU A 85 -7.99 8.89 16.32
CA LEU A 85 -6.86 9.17 15.43
C LEU A 85 -6.30 7.90 14.78
N ILE A 86 -6.13 6.83 15.57
CA ILE A 86 -5.69 5.52 15.07
C ILE A 86 -6.68 5.01 14.02
N SER A 87 -7.98 4.99 14.33
CA SER A 87 -9.03 4.48 13.44
C SER A 87 -9.12 5.27 12.14
N VAL A 88 -9.19 6.59 12.24
CA VAL A 88 -9.31 7.51 11.09
C VAL A 88 -8.08 7.46 10.21
N GLY A 89 -6.88 7.23 10.76
CA GLY A 89 -5.68 7.05 9.97
C GLY A 89 -5.56 5.66 9.34
N TRP A 90 -5.93 4.63 10.10
CA TRP A 90 -5.78 3.24 9.70
C TRP A 90 -6.63 2.87 8.48
N VAL A 91 -7.90 3.31 8.43
CA VAL A 91 -8.82 3.01 7.33
C VAL A 91 -8.29 3.48 5.97
N PRO A 92 -7.99 4.78 5.76
CA PRO A 92 -7.45 5.26 4.49
C PRO A 92 -6.03 4.74 4.24
N MET A 93 -5.23 4.46 5.28
CA MET A 93 -3.92 3.82 5.12
C MET A 93 -4.06 2.44 4.46
N VAL A 94 -4.86 1.53 5.04
CA VAL A 94 -4.94 0.14 4.55
C VAL A 94 -5.75 0.02 3.26
N THR A 95 -6.94 0.61 3.23
CA THR A 95 -7.78 0.59 2.02
C THR A 95 -7.09 1.34 0.87
N GLY A 96 -6.41 2.44 1.17
CA GLY A 96 -5.68 3.22 0.17
C GLY A 96 -4.57 2.43 -0.50
N GLN A 97 -3.76 1.64 0.23
CA GLN A 97 -2.76 0.76 -0.39
C GLN A 97 -3.39 -0.23 -1.38
N SER A 98 -4.48 -0.88 -0.95
CA SER A 98 -5.17 -1.87 -1.78
C SER A 98 -5.69 -1.24 -3.07
N LEU A 99 -6.18 0.00 -2.99
CA LEU A 99 -6.61 0.78 -4.15
C LEU A 99 -5.44 1.23 -5.04
N VAL A 100 -4.26 1.51 -4.47
CA VAL A 100 -3.03 1.79 -5.24
C VAL A 100 -2.62 0.57 -6.05
N LEU A 101 -2.57 -0.61 -5.42
CA LEU A 101 -2.29 -1.89 -6.08
C LEU A 101 -3.33 -2.18 -7.18
N TYR A 102 -4.62 -1.99 -6.88
CA TYR A 102 -5.70 -2.12 -7.87
C TYR A 102 -5.52 -1.18 -9.06
N SER A 103 -5.19 0.09 -8.80
CA SER A 103 -5.00 1.07 -9.86
C SER A 103 -3.83 0.72 -10.78
N ARG A 104 -2.77 0.07 -10.26
CA ARG A 104 -1.69 -0.47 -11.10
C ARG A 104 -2.14 -1.68 -11.89
N LEU A 105 -2.86 -2.61 -11.26
CA LEU A 105 -3.41 -3.77 -11.95
C LEU A 105 -4.30 -3.33 -13.12
N HIS A 106 -5.12 -2.29 -12.92
CA HIS A 106 -5.97 -1.69 -13.95
C HIS A 106 -5.20 -1.18 -15.18
N LEU A 107 -3.94 -0.76 -15.03
CA LEU A 107 -3.14 -0.27 -16.16
C LEU A 107 -2.62 -1.39 -17.07
N ILE A 108 -2.48 -2.61 -16.55
CA ILE A 108 -1.89 -3.75 -17.29
C ILE A 108 -2.95 -4.78 -17.66
N PHE A 109 -3.93 -4.97 -16.79
CA PHE A 109 -4.90 -6.05 -16.92
C PHE A 109 -6.06 -5.63 -17.81
N ARG A 110 -6.27 -6.39 -18.89
CA ARG A 110 -7.23 -6.04 -19.96
C ARG A 110 -8.65 -6.52 -19.71
N SER A 111 -8.86 -7.49 -18.80
CA SER A 111 -10.19 -8.06 -18.58
C SER A 111 -11.00 -7.25 -17.55
N PRO A 112 -12.15 -6.66 -17.93
CA PRO A 112 -12.91 -5.76 -17.06
C PRO A 112 -13.63 -6.51 -15.93
N LEU A 113 -14.01 -7.78 -16.15
CA LEU A 113 -14.69 -8.59 -15.15
C LEU A 113 -13.78 -8.92 -13.97
N GLY A 114 -12.53 -9.32 -14.24
CA GLY A 114 -11.56 -9.59 -13.17
C GLY A 114 -11.24 -8.34 -12.34
N LEU A 115 -11.10 -7.16 -12.97
CA LEU A 115 -10.91 -5.90 -12.24
C LEU A 115 -12.11 -5.58 -11.34
N LYS A 116 -13.33 -5.74 -11.84
CA LYS A 116 -14.54 -5.53 -11.02
C LYS A 116 -14.60 -6.48 -9.82
N LEU A 117 -14.19 -7.74 -9.99
CA LEU A 117 -14.12 -8.71 -8.89
C LEU A 117 -13.06 -8.33 -7.84
N VAL A 118 -11.88 -7.89 -8.28
CA VAL A 118 -10.84 -7.40 -7.35
C VAL A 118 -11.32 -6.16 -6.60
N LEU A 119 -11.96 -5.22 -7.29
CA LEU A 119 -12.51 -4.03 -6.65
C LEU A 119 -13.63 -4.39 -5.65
N ALA A 120 -14.52 -5.32 -6.03
CA ALA A 120 -15.56 -5.82 -5.14
C ALA A 120 -14.96 -6.46 -3.89
N MET A 121 -13.93 -7.30 -4.03
CA MET A 121 -13.19 -7.87 -2.90
C MET A 121 -12.63 -6.78 -1.98
N ILE A 122 -11.97 -5.74 -2.52
CA ILE A 122 -11.42 -4.64 -1.72
C ILE A 122 -12.52 -3.92 -0.94
N ILE A 123 -13.64 -3.59 -1.59
CA ILE A 123 -14.75 -2.87 -0.96
C ILE A 123 -15.41 -3.73 0.13
N THR A 124 -15.68 -5.00 -0.16
CA THR A 124 -16.29 -5.93 0.80
C THR A 124 -15.39 -6.12 2.01
N ASN A 125 -14.09 -6.35 1.82
CA ASN A 125 -13.14 -6.48 2.93
C ASN A 125 -12.99 -5.17 3.71
N ALA A 126 -12.98 -4.01 3.04
CA ALA A 126 -12.94 -2.73 3.74
C ALA A 126 -14.14 -2.57 4.69
N ILE A 127 -15.35 -2.90 4.25
CA ILE A 127 -16.55 -2.77 5.09
C ILE A 127 -16.57 -3.83 6.19
N VAL A 128 -16.39 -5.10 5.82
CA VAL A 128 -16.51 -6.24 6.74
C VAL A 128 -15.40 -6.21 7.79
N LEU A 129 -14.18 -5.81 7.43
CA LEU A 129 -13.05 -5.82 8.36
C LEU A 129 -12.91 -4.52 9.14
N HIS A 130 -13.11 -3.33 8.55
CA HIS A 130 -12.92 -2.07 9.27
C HIS A 130 -14.03 -1.78 10.28
N VAL A 131 -15.30 -2.07 9.97
CA VAL A 131 -16.41 -1.68 10.86
C VAL A 131 -16.37 -2.41 12.21
N PRO A 132 -16.27 -3.76 12.26
CA PRO A 132 -16.30 -4.48 13.53
C PRO A 132 -15.06 -4.23 14.39
N ILE A 133 -13.87 -4.15 13.78
CA ILE A 133 -12.64 -3.91 14.56
C ILE A 133 -12.65 -2.52 15.20
N ILE A 134 -13.19 -1.49 14.54
CA ILE A 134 -13.30 -0.15 15.15
C ILE A 134 -14.22 -0.21 16.38
N ILE A 135 -15.37 -0.88 16.26
CA ILE A 135 -16.31 -1.06 17.39
C ILE A 135 -15.62 -1.81 18.54
N LEU A 136 -14.93 -2.90 18.24
CA LEU A 136 -14.19 -3.69 19.23
C LEU A 136 -13.03 -2.90 19.85
N MET A 137 -12.40 -1.99 19.10
CA MET A 137 -11.32 -1.14 19.59
C MET A 137 -11.81 -0.11 20.61
N TYR A 138 -12.94 0.55 20.35
CA TYR A 138 -13.57 1.42 21.36
C TYR A 138 -14.06 0.62 22.57
N GLY A 139 -14.69 -0.55 22.35
CA GLY A 139 -15.20 -1.39 23.43
C GLY A 139 -14.11 -1.92 24.37
N SER A 140 -12.97 -2.36 23.81
CA SER A 140 -11.82 -2.85 24.59
C SER A 140 -11.15 -1.77 25.42
N ASN A 141 -11.19 -0.51 24.99
CA ASN A 141 -10.56 0.61 25.71
C ASN A 141 -11.54 1.40 26.61
N ALA A 142 -12.85 1.12 26.55
CA ALA A 142 -13.85 1.85 27.34
C ALA A 142 -13.83 1.49 28.84
N SER A 143 -13.29 0.32 29.24
CA SER A 143 -13.16 -0.07 30.65
C SER A 143 -12.01 -1.06 30.84
N ALA A 144 -11.31 -0.96 31.99
CA ALA A 144 -10.10 -1.73 32.28
C ALA A 144 -10.34 -3.24 32.49
N VAL A 145 -11.57 -3.64 32.84
CA VAL A 145 -11.99 -5.04 33.00
C VAL A 145 -13.14 -5.31 32.03
N ASN A 146 -12.81 -5.64 30.78
CA ASN A 146 -13.82 -5.82 29.74
C ASN A 146 -13.65 -7.14 29.00
N THR A 147 -14.75 -7.90 28.91
CA THR A 147 -14.90 -9.10 28.06
C THR A 147 -14.64 -8.82 26.57
N TRP A 148 -14.53 -7.56 26.17
CA TRP A 148 -14.32 -7.10 24.80
C TRP A 148 -12.87 -7.22 24.30
N THR A 149 -11.89 -7.41 25.19
CA THR A 149 -10.47 -7.57 24.81
C THR A 149 -10.23 -8.86 24.03
N HIS A 150 -10.80 -9.98 24.49
CA HIS A 150 -10.62 -11.28 23.84
C HIS A 150 -11.22 -11.35 22.42
N PRO A 151 -12.47 -10.88 22.17
CA PRO A 151 -12.99 -10.74 20.81
C PRO A 151 -12.16 -9.80 19.92
N TYR A 152 -11.60 -8.71 20.49
CA TYR A 152 -10.73 -7.79 19.75
C TYR A 152 -9.45 -8.49 19.28
N GLU A 153 -8.74 -9.20 20.16
CA GLU A 153 -7.49 -9.89 19.84
C GLU A 153 -7.68 -10.95 18.75
N ILE A 154 -8.77 -11.73 18.81
CA ILE A 154 -9.08 -12.72 17.75
C ILE A 154 -9.39 -12.02 16.44
N TYR A 155 -10.23 -10.98 16.48
CA TYR A 155 -10.66 -10.28 15.28
C TYR A 155 -9.49 -9.53 14.61
N GLU A 156 -8.57 -8.99 15.39
CA GLU A 156 -7.36 -8.34 14.88
C GLU A 156 -6.50 -9.32 14.06
N LYS A 157 -6.22 -10.52 14.60
CA LYS A 157 -5.47 -11.57 13.90
C LYS A 157 -6.13 -11.96 12.57
N VAL A 158 -7.46 -12.15 12.60
CA VAL A 158 -8.25 -12.45 11.39
C VAL A 158 -8.15 -11.31 10.39
N GLN A 159 -8.32 -10.07 10.84
CA GLN A 159 -8.31 -8.88 9.99
C GLN A 159 -6.93 -8.64 9.35
N VAL A 160 -5.83 -8.78 10.09
CA VAL A 160 -4.47 -8.64 9.55
C VAL A 160 -4.20 -9.74 8.52
N THR A 161 -4.63 -10.97 8.81
CA THR A 161 -4.48 -12.10 7.88
C THR A 161 -5.28 -11.88 6.60
N MET A 162 -6.54 -11.42 6.69
CA MET A 162 -7.39 -11.19 5.54
C MET A 162 -6.88 -10.07 4.63
N PHE A 163 -6.37 -8.96 5.19
CA PHE A 163 -5.73 -7.92 4.37
C PHE A 163 -4.44 -8.42 3.71
N CYS A 164 -3.62 -9.21 4.41
CA CYS A 164 -2.46 -9.84 3.79
C CYS A 164 -2.85 -10.75 2.62
N VAL A 165 -3.85 -11.62 2.80
CA VAL A 165 -4.36 -12.49 1.73
C VAL A 165 -4.89 -11.65 0.55
N GLN A 166 -5.62 -10.56 0.82
CA GLN A 166 -6.07 -9.63 -0.22
C GLN A 166 -4.89 -9.05 -1.01
N GLU A 167 -3.84 -8.58 -0.34
CA GLU A 167 -2.65 -8.04 -0.99
C GLU A 167 -1.91 -9.11 -1.81
N LEU A 168 -1.80 -10.34 -1.29
CA LEU A 168 -1.23 -11.49 -2.01
C LEU A 168 -2.02 -11.84 -3.27
N ILE A 169 -3.36 -11.80 -3.21
CA ILE A 169 -4.21 -12.06 -4.38
C ILE A 169 -3.99 -10.99 -5.44
N ILE A 170 -4.02 -9.70 -5.08
CA ILE A 170 -3.84 -8.60 -6.04
C ILE A 170 -2.44 -8.68 -6.67
N SER A 171 -1.42 -8.86 -5.84
CA SER A 171 -0.02 -8.99 -6.29
C SER A 171 0.20 -10.24 -7.14
N GLY A 172 -0.42 -11.36 -6.81
CA GLY A 172 -0.36 -12.60 -7.57
C GLY A 172 -1.00 -12.48 -8.96
N ILE A 173 -2.19 -11.85 -9.05
CA ILE A 173 -2.83 -11.56 -10.35
C ILE A 173 -1.94 -10.64 -11.18
N TYR A 174 -1.34 -9.62 -10.56
CA TYR A 174 -0.43 -8.71 -11.24
C TYR A 174 0.79 -9.44 -11.81
N ILE A 175 1.47 -10.25 -10.99
CA ILE A 175 2.67 -11.01 -11.39
C ILE A 175 2.32 -12.00 -12.51
N ARG A 176 1.23 -12.76 -12.39
CA ARG A 176 0.76 -13.68 -13.44
C ARG A 176 0.50 -12.95 -14.75
N THR A 177 -0.16 -11.78 -14.67
CA THR A 177 -0.44 -10.96 -15.84
C THR A 177 0.86 -10.51 -16.51
N CYS A 178 1.81 -10.00 -15.72
CA CYS A 178 3.13 -9.63 -16.22
C CYS A 178 3.83 -10.82 -16.91
N TYR A 179 3.83 -12.02 -16.32
CA TYR A 179 4.39 -13.24 -16.94
C TYR A 179 3.73 -13.62 -18.27
N SER A 180 2.40 -13.54 -18.37
CA SER A 180 1.70 -13.83 -19.62
C SER A 180 2.08 -12.85 -20.74
N TYR A 181 2.30 -11.57 -20.40
CA TYR A 181 2.81 -10.59 -21.36
C TYR A 181 4.29 -10.81 -21.72
N PHE A 182 5.10 -11.30 -20.78
CA PHE A 182 6.52 -11.58 -21.03
C PHE A 182 6.76 -12.67 -22.05
N ASP A 183 5.96 -13.73 -22.03
CA ASP A 183 6.14 -14.88 -22.93
C ASP A 183 5.86 -14.47 -24.38
N ALA A 184 4.75 -13.73 -24.59
CA ALA A 184 4.33 -13.26 -25.92
C ALA A 184 5.27 -12.19 -26.53
N GLU A 185 5.91 -11.36 -25.71
CA GLU A 185 6.67 -10.19 -26.17
C GLU A 185 8.21 -10.39 -26.15
N SER A 186 8.68 -11.51 -25.58
CA SER A 186 10.11 -11.88 -25.55
C SER A 186 10.73 -12.08 -26.93
N SER A 187 9.91 -12.29 -27.95
CA SER A 187 10.33 -12.43 -29.35
C SER A 187 10.65 -11.09 -30.04
N ILE A 188 10.27 -9.93 -29.46
CA ILE A 188 10.21 -8.65 -30.21
C ILE A 188 11.12 -7.56 -29.62
N TYR A 189 11.50 -7.62 -28.33
CA TYR A 189 12.13 -6.48 -27.63
C TYR A 189 13.48 -6.77 -26.97
N GLY A 190 14.41 -5.81 -27.04
CA GLY A 190 15.80 -5.91 -26.57
C GLY A 190 16.03 -5.96 -25.05
N ASP A 191 17.26 -6.31 -24.66
CA ASP A 191 17.67 -6.67 -23.29
C ASP A 191 17.41 -5.60 -22.21
N SER A 192 17.47 -4.31 -22.57
CA SER A 192 17.23 -3.19 -21.64
C SER A 192 15.80 -3.18 -21.09
N VAL A 193 14.80 -3.49 -21.92
CA VAL A 193 13.39 -3.56 -21.51
C VAL A 193 13.17 -4.79 -20.62
N ARG A 194 13.91 -5.88 -20.86
CA ARG A 194 13.85 -7.12 -20.06
C ARG A 194 14.43 -6.92 -18.66
N LYS A 195 15.58 -6.25 -18.54
CA LYS A 195 16.24 -5.95 -17.26
C LYS A 195 15.40 -4.99 -16.40
N MET A 196 14.83 -3.96 -17.01
CA MET A 196 13.91 -3.04 -16.34
C MET A 196 12.66 -3.75 -15.85
N ARG A 197 12.02 -4.58 -16.69
CA ARG A 197 10.80 -5.31 -16.29
C ARG A 197 11.04 -6.38 -15.22
N ARG A 198 12.22 -7.01 -15.20
CA ARG A 198 12.65 -7.87 -14.09
C ARG A 198 12.76 -7.10 -12.78
N HIS A 199 13.23 -5.84 -12.83
CA HIS A 199 13.26 -4.97 -11.65
C HIS A 199 11.85 -4.73 -11.09
N LEU A 200 10.86 -4.41 -11.93
CA LEU A 200 9.47 -4.23 -11.49
C LEU A 200 8.91 -5.48 -10.77
N LEU A 201 9.25 -6.67 -11.28
CA LEU A 201 8.82 -7.93 -10.67
C LEU A 201 9.48 -8.15 -9.31
N ILE A 202 10.79 -7.88 -9.20
CA ILE A 202 11.52 -7.96 -7.93
C ILE A 202 10.89 -7.04 -6.88
N VAL A 203 10.56 -5.81 -7.24
CA VAL A 203 9.95 -4.86 -6.29
C VAL A 203 8.57 -5.36 -5.83
N ASN A 204 7.75 -5.94 -6.71
CA ASN A 204 6.47 -6.53 -6.30
C ASN A 204 6.65 -7.72 -5.33
N VAL A 205 7.63 -8.60 -5.60
CA VAL A 205 7.99 -9.69 -4.68
C VAL A 205 8.47 -9.15 -3.32
N LEU A 206 9.23 -8.06 -3.30
CA LEU A 206 9.64 -7.42 -2.04
C LEU A 206 8.45 -6.88 -1.25
N ILE A 207 7.42 -6.35 -1.91
CA ILE A 207 6.19 -5.88 -1.24
C ILE A 207 5.47 -7.04 -0.55
N ILE A 208 5.40 -8.21 -1.20
CA ILE A 208 4.86 -9.44 -0.61
C ILE A 208 5.69 -9.89 0.61
N ILE A 209 7.02 -9.87 0.50
CA ILE A 209 7.92 -10.27 1.60
C ILE A 209 7.73 -9.36 2.82
N LEU A 210 7.46 -8.07 2.61
CA LEU A 210 7.25 -7.11 3.70
C LEU A 210 5.99 -7.38 4.55
N ASP A 211 5.05 -8.21 4.08
CA ASP A 211 3.89 -8.61 4.88
C ASP A 211 4.17 -9.71 5.88
N ALA A 212 5.17 -10.55 5.62
CA ALA A 212 5.45 -11.69 6.49
C ALA A 212 5.81 -11.25 7.92
N PRO A 213 6.67 -10.25 8.16
CA PRO A 213 6.96 -9.80 9.51
C PRO A 213 5.76 -9.13 10.20
N VAL A 214 4.86 -8.48 9.45
CA VAL A 214 3.61 -7.92 10.03
C VAL A 214 2.74 -9.04 10.61
N LEU A 215 2.59 -10.14 9.88
CA LEU A 215 1.89 -11.33 10.39
C LEU A 215 2.63 -11.96 11.56
N VAL A 216 3.95 -12.17 11.46
CA VAL A 216 4.72 -12.80 12.54
C VAL A 216 4.60 -12.01 13.85
N LEU A 217 4.75 -10.68 13.80
CA LEU A 217 4.60 -9.84 14.99
C LEU A 217 3.18 -9.90 15.59
N GLU A 218 2.16 -10.02 14.75
CA GLU A 218 0.77 -10.18 15.16
C GLU A 218 0.54 -11.52 15.88
N TYR A 219 1.03 -12.61 15.31
CA TYR A 219 0.88 -13.94 15.91
C TYR A 219 1.79 -14.16 17.14
N MET A 220 2.81 -13.32 17.32
CA MET A 220 3.62 -13.26 18.54
C MET A 220 3.01 -12.38 19.65
N ASP A 221 1.81 -11.83 19.45
CA ASP A 221 1.10 -10.96 20.40
C ASP A 221 1.90 -9.68 20.76
N LEU A 222 2.81 -9.25 19.86
CA LEU A 222 3.62 -8.04 20.01
C LEU A 222 2.90 -6.82 19.40
N TYR A 223 1.72 -6.51 19.91
CA TYR A 223 0.81 -5.49 19.36
C TYR A 223 1.48 -4.12 19.13
N ASP A 224 2.20 -3.61 20.13
CA ASP A 224 2.76 -2.27 20.04
C ASP A 224 3.86 -2.19 18.99
N LEU A 225 4.69 -3.22 18.88
CA LEU A 225 5.72 -3.33 17.85
C LEU A 225 5.11 -3.57 16.47
N GLN A 226 4.10 -4.44 16.38
CA GLN A 226 3.32 -4.72 15.16
C GLN A 226 2.75 -3.42 14.59
N THR A 227 2.16 -2.58 15.43
CA THR A 227 1.42 -1.38 14.98
C THR A 227 2.36 -0.35 14.38
N VAL A 228 3.50 -0.11 15.03
CA VAL A 228 4.49 0.84 14.51
C VAL A 228 5.22 0.28 13.29
N TYR A 229 5.58 -1.01 13.32
CA TYR A 229 6.20 -1.66 12.18
C TYR A 229 5.28 -1.65 10.95
N LYS A 230 3.97 -1.87 11.14
CA LYS A 230 2.95 -1.78 10.09
C LYS A 230 2.93 -0.39 9.46
N ALA A 231 2.87 0.68 10.25
CA ALA A 231 2.90 2.05 9.73
C ALA A 231 4.16 2.31 8.86
N PHE A 232 5.32 1.84 9.34
CA PHE A 232 6.57 1.93 8.60
C PHE A 232 6.51 1.14 7.28
N VAL A 233 6.14 -0.14 7.32
CA VAL A 233 6.04 -1.00 6.13
C VAL A 233 5.10 -0.41 5.10
N TYR A 234 3.93 0.08 5.51
CA TYR A 234 2.97 0.69 4.61
C TYR A 234 3.53 1.95 3.91
N SER A 235 4.34 2.75 4.61
CA SER A 235 5.04 3.89 4.01
C SER A 235 6.09 3.44 2.98
N VAL A 236 6.84 2.37 3.26
CA VAL A 236 7.84 1.81 2.36
C VAL A 236 7.17 1.20 1.11
N LYS A 237 6.05 0.50 1.30
CA LYS A 237 5.24 -0.03 0.20
C LYS A 237 4.83 1.08 -0.76
N LEU A 238 4.29 2.20 -0.29
CA LEU A 238 3.93 3.34 -1.17
C LEU A 238 5.11 3.87 -1.97
N LYS A 239 6.29 3.98 -1.35
CA LYS A 239 7.50 4.40 -2.09
C LYS A 239 7.83 3.44 -3.23
N MET A 240 7.71 2.13 -2.98
CA MET A 240 7.92 1.11 -4.01
C MET A 240 6.85 1.18 -5.10
N GLU A 241 5.58 1.30 -4.71
CA GLU A 241 4.44 1.45 -5.61
C GLU A 241 4.61 2.64 -6.58
N PHE A 242 5.02 3.79 -6.04
CA PHE A 242 5.29 4.99 -6.82
C PHE A 242 6.41 4.80 -7.85
N ARG A 243 7.53 4.17 -7.44
CA ARG A 243 8.63 3.86 -8.35
C ARG A 243 8.17 2.95 -9.50
N ILE A 244 7.39 1.91 -9.17
CA ILE A 244 6.87 1.00 -10.19
C ILE A 244 5.94 1.72 -11.16
N LEU A 245 5.01 2.55 -10.66
CA LEU A 245 4.08 3.28 -11.52
C LEU A 245 4.83 4.18 -12.52
N ASN A 246 5.80 4.97 -12.05
CA ASN A 246 6.58 5.85 -12.93
C ASN A 246 7.31 5.06 -14.01
N GLN A 247 7.93 3.95 -13.62
CA GLN A 247 8.63 3.08 -14.57
C GLN A 247 7.67 2.46 -15.60
N LEU A 248 6.45 2.12 -15.19
CA LEU A 248 5.41 1.62 -16.08
C LEU A 248 4.92 2.68 -17.07
N MET A 249 4.73 3.92 -16.60
CA MET A 249 4.33 5.04 -17.46
C MET A 249 5.40 5.36 -18.50
N GLU A 250 6.68 5.36 -18.10
CA GLU A 250 7.79 5.55 -19.04
C GLU A 250 7.82 4.47 -20.12
N MET A 251 7.51 3.21 -19.76
CA MET A 251 7.41 2.11 -20.74
C MET A 251 6.30 2.37 -21.76
N THR A 252 5.09 2.72 -21.31
CA THR A 252 3.96 2.98 -22.21
C THR A 252 4.24 4.17 -23.13
N GLN A 253 4.88 5.23 -22.62
CA GLN A 253 5.24 6.39 -23.44
C GLN A 253 6.36 6.08 -24.43
N LYS A 254 7.39 5.31 -24.04
CA LYS A 254 8.46 4.87 -24.96
C LYS A 254 7.87 4.03 -26.10
N ARG A 255 7.00 3.07 -25.77
CA ARG A 255 6.29 2.26 -26.75
C ARG A 255 5.47 3.10 -27.73
N ALA A 256 4.69 4.06 -27.23
CA ALA A 256 3.89 4.93 -28.08
C ALA A 256 4.75 5.76 -29.05
N ARG A 257 5.97 6.15 -28.65
CA ARG A 257 6.93 6.83 -29.53
C ARG A 257 7.52 5.89 -30.58
N GLU A 258 7.94 4.69 -30.19
CA GLU A 258 8.49 3.69 -31.11
C GLU A 258 7.48 3.26 -32.19
N GLU A 259 6.20 3.07 -31.84
CA GLU A 259 5.14 2.77 -32.80
C GLU A 259 4.93 3.92 -33.81
N VAL A 260 5.01 5.18 -33.36
CA VAL A 260 4.92 6.37 -34.23
C VAL A 260 6.14 6.50 -35.15
N ASP A 261 7.35 6.29 -34.62
CA ASP A 261 8.59 6.38 -35.40
C ASP A 261 8.64 5.28 -36.48
N MET A 262 8.20 4.06 -36.16
CA MET A 262 8.09 2.98 -37.14
C MET A 262 7.10 3.31 -38.25
N PHE A 263 5.96 3.93 -37.93
CA PHE A 263 4.97 4.38 -38.92
C PHE A 263 5.51 5.50 -39.81
N ASN A 264 6.20 6.49 -39.22
CA ASN A 264 6.82 7.59 -39.97
C ASN A 264 7.93 7.10 -40.91
N ASN A 265 8.79 6.20 -40.43
CA ASN A 265 9.89 5.66 -41.25
C ASN A 265 9.35 4.80 -42.41
N SER A 266 8.32 4.00 -42.16
CA SER A 266 7.63 3.21 -43.20
C SER A 266 6.95 4.10 -44.25
N SER A 267 6.40 5.24 -43.83
CA SER A 267 5.78 6.22 -44.74
C SER A 267 6.80 6.96 -45.58
N SER A 268 7.95 7.32 -45.00
CA SER A 268 9.06 7.95 -45.73
C SER A 268 9.69 7.01 -46.76
N MET A 269 9.78 5.72 -46.47
CA MET A 269 10.30 4.71 -47.40
C MET A 269 9.38 4.53 -48.61
N ARG A 270 8.05 4.54 -48.40
CA ARG A 270 7.07 4.48 -49.51
C ARG A 270 7.05 5.71 -50.42
N ILE A 271 7.42 6.90 -49.92
CA ILE A 271 7.49 8.12 -50.75
C ILE A 271 8.72 8.08 -51.67
N HIS A 272 9.79 7.40 -51.26
CA HIS A 272 11.01 7.30 -52.06
C HIS A 272 10.91 6.28 -53.21
N ASP A 273 9.98 5.32 -53.11
CA ASP A 273 9.73 4.28 -54.11
C ASP A 273 8.62 4.64 -55.12
N ALA A 274 8.04 5.84 -55.05
CA ALA A 274 7.11 6.32 -56.08
C ALA A 274 7.92 6.70 -57.35
N PRO A 275 7.80 5.94 -58.46
CA PRO A 275 8.51 6.30 -59.68
C PRO A 275 7.97 7.65 -60.16
N SER A 276 8.87 8.60 -60.37
CA SER A 276 8.57 9.87 -61.00
C SER A 276 8.20 9.61 -62.47
N SER A 277 6.95 9.23 -62.72
CA SER A 277 6.37 9.26 -64.06
C SER A 277 6.20 10.72 -64.47
N ARG A 278 7.31 11.32 -64.92
CA ARG A 278 7.28 12.44 -65.86
C ARG A 278 6.85 11.89 -67.22
N GLN A 279 5.72 12.35 -67.71
CA GLN A 279 5.58 13.00 -69.02
C GLN A 279 4.18 13.58 -69.16
#